data_AF-A0A7L6BAQ9-F1
#
_entry.id   AF-A0A7L6BAQ9-F1
#
_cell.length_a   1.000
_cell.length_b   1.000
_cell.length_c   1.000
_cell.angle_alpha   90.00
_cell.angle_beta   90.00
_cell.angle_gamma   90.00
#
_symmetry.space_group_name_H-M   'P 1'
#
loop_
_entity.id
_entity.type
_entity.pdbx_description
1 polymer ?
#
loop_
_entity_poly.entity_id
_entity_poly.type
_entity_poly.pdbx_seq_one_letter_code
_entity_poly.pdbx_strand_id
1 'polypeptide(L)'
;MESLRALADRLDDAGATLATLARTVTATDPPHPAFGAHATGRPGEVGRALHRQWMAATADRAREAQAAANRLAAAAAALRSAAERYAAADEAVSRRFAREA
;
A
#
# COMPACT_ATOMS: atom_id res chain seq x y z
N MET A 1 18.59 17.19 -4.48
CA MET A 1 17.15 16.86 -4.73
C MET A 1 16.90 15.44 -5.21
N GLU A 2 17.88 14.81 -5.86
CA GLU A 2 17.79 13.42 -6.35
C GLU A 2 17.48 12.38 -5.26
N SER A 3 18.04 12.54 -4.05
CA SER A 3 17.75 11.66 -2.92
C SER A 3 16.26 11.64 -2.49
N LEU A 4 15.59 12.80 -2.53
CA LEU A 4 14.15 12.88 -2.23
C LEU A 4 13.30 12.22 -3.33
N ARG A 5 13.72 12.33 -4.59
CA ARG A 5 13.06 11.67 -5.71
C ARG A 5 13.24 10.14 -5.63
N ALA A 6 14.47 9.68 -5.40
CA ALA A 6 14.77 8.27 -5.21
C ALA A 6 14.00 7.66 -4.02
N LEU A 7 13.84 8.40 -2.92
CA LEU A 7 13.02 7.95 -1.79
C LEU A 7 11.54 7.87 -2.17
N ALA A 8 11.02 8.86 -2.91
CA ALA A 8 9.64 8.84 -3.39
C ALA A 8 9.37 7.61 -4.28
N ASP A 9 10.27 7.29 -5.20
CA ASP A 9 10.15 6.12 -6.08
C ASP A 9 10.14 4.81 -5.27
N ARG A 10 11.00 4.70 -4.25
CA ARG A 10 11.03 3.55 -3.34
C ARG A 10 9.73 3.37 -2.55
N LEU A 11 9.09 4.48 -2.16
CA LEU A 11 7.80 4.45 -1.47
C LEU A 11 6.68 4.00 -2.42
N ASP A 12 6.71 4.43 -3.69
CA ASP A 12 5.76 3.98 -4.70
C ASP A 12 5.92 2.49 -5.01
N ASP A 13 7.16 1.98 -5.12
CA ASP A 13 7.42 0.54 -5.29
C ASP A 13 6.91 -0.29 -4.11
N ALA A 14 7.15 0.17 -2.88
CA ALA A 14 6.63 -0.45 -1.67
C ALA A 14 5.09 -0.41 -1.64
N GLY A 15 4.49 0.72 -2.03
CA GLY A 15 3.05 0.88 -2.15
C GLY A 15 2.43 -0.06 -3.18
N ALA A 16 3.06 -0.19 -4.35
CA ALA A 16 2.63 -1.11 -5.41
C ALA A 16 2.69 -2.57 -4.95
N THR A 17 3.72 -2.93 -4.18
CA THR A 17 3.84 -4.26 -3.56
C THR A 17 2.69 -4.52 -2.61
N LEU A 18 2.36 -3.58 -1.71
CA LEU A 18 1.24 -3.71 -0.77
C LEU A 18 -0.12 -3.77 -1.47
N ALA A 19 -0.34 -2.95 -2.50
CA ALA A 19 -1.56 -2.97 -3.29
C ALA A 19 -1.73 -4.30 -4.05
N THR A 20 -0.62 -4.89 -4.50
CA THR A 20 -0.63 -6.22 -5.12
C THR A 20 -0.96 -7.29 -4.08
N LEU A 21 -0.33 -7.27 -2.91
CA LEU A 21 -0.63 -8.18 -1.80
C LEU A 21 -2.10 -8.11 -1.37
N ALA A 22 -2.69 -6.92 -1.31
CA ALA A 22 -4.10 -6.73 -0.97
C ALA A 22 -5.04 -7.46 -1.96
N ARG A 23 -4.69 -7.47 -3.25
CA ARG A 23 -5.46 -8.19 -4.28
C ARG A 23 -5.20 -9.69 -4.26
N THR A 24 -3.95 -10.12 -4.08
CA THR A 24 -3.60 -11.54 -4.17
C THR A 24 -4.11 -12.33 -2.97
N VAL A 25 -4.04 -11.76 -1.75
CA VAL A 25 -4.46 -12.48 -0.54
C VAL A 25 -5.92 -12.91 -0.57
N THR A 26 -6.80 -12.06 -1.13
CA THR A 26 -8.23 -12.36 -1.28
C THR A 26 -8.52 -13.27 -2.49
N ALA A 27 -7.71 -13.16 -3.56
CA ALA A 27 -7.84 -14.04 -4.72
C ALA A 27 -7.45 -15.50 -4.44
N THR A 28 -6.59 -15.73 -3.45
CA THR A 28 -6.14 -17.06 -3.03
C THR A 28 -6.93 -17.64 -1.85
N ASP A 29 -8.06 -17.03 -1.48
CA ASP A 29 -8.84 -17.50 -0.34
C ASP A 29 -9.38 -18.93 -0.58
N PRO A 30 -9.13 -19.88 0.36
CA PRO A 30 -9.57 -21.26 0.21
C PRO A 30 -11.10 -21.36 0.26
N PRO A 31 -11.70 -22.21 -0.58
CA PRO A 31 -13.16 -22.31 -0.67
C PRO A 31 -13.74 -22.99 0.59
N HIS A 32 -15.03 -22.76 0.86
CA HIS A 32 -15.79 -23.36 1.97
C HIS A 32 -15.50 -24.86 2.27
N PRO A 33 -15.39 -25.77 1.27
CA PRO A 33 -15.10 -27.18 1.52
C PRO A 33 -13.77 -27.43 2.25
N ALA A 34 -12.77 -26.57 2.05
CA ALA A 34 -11.44 -26.69 2.69
C ALA A 34 -11.51 -26.58 4.22
N PHE A 35 -12.59 -26.00 4.75
CA PHE A 35 -12.84 -25.88 6.19
C PHE A 35 -13.77 -26.98 6.73
N GLY A 36 -14.12 -28.00 5.94
CA GLY A 36 -15.05 -29.05 6.37
C GLY A 36 -16.50 -28.58 6.53
N ALA A 37 -16.87 -27.46 5.88
CA ALA A 37 -18.20 -26.84 6.00
C ALA A 37 -19.37 -27.75 5.58
N HIS A 38 -19.09 -28.82 4.83
CA HIS A 38 -20.06 -29.83 4.38
C HIS A 38 -20.25 -31.00 5.36
N ALA A 39 -19.44 -31.09 6.42
CA ALA A 39 -19.66 -32.10 7.46
C ALA A 39 -21.01 -31.87 8.17
N THR A 40 -21.65 -32.95 8.62
CA THR A 40 -22.92 -32.86 9.34
C THR A 40 -22.71 -32.51 10.81
N GLY A 41 -23.70 -31.82 11.40
CA GLY A 41 -23.68 -31.49 12.84
C GLY A 41 -22.63 -30.44 13.22
N ARG A 42 -22.09 -30.57 14.44
CA ARG A 42 -21.15 -29.61 15.03
C ARG A 42 -19.89 -29.35 14.19
N PRO A 43 -19.23 -30.36 13.59
CA PRO A 43 -18.06 -30.11 12.73
C PRO A 43 -18.35 -29.20 11.54
N GLY A 44 -19.50 -29.34 10.88
CA GLY A 44 -19.88 -28.46 9.77
C GLY A 44 -20.18 -27.04 10.19
N GLU A 45 -20.77 -26.86 11.37
CA GLU A 45 -21.00 -25.53 11.94
C GLU A 45 -19.68 -24.82 12.27
N VAL A 46 -18.73 -25.54 12.87
CA VAL A 46 -17.37 -25.04 13.13
C VAL A 46 -16.68 -24.70 11.81
N GLY A 47 -16.75 -25.56 10.81
CA GLY A 47 -16.17 -25.30 9.49
C GLY A 47 -16.72 -24.05 8.81
N ARG A 48 -18.05 -23.85 8.87
CA ARG A 48 -18.68 -22.62 8.36
C ARG A 48 -18.27 -21.38 9.16
N ALA A 49 -18.16 -21.49 10.48
CA ALA A 49 -17.72 -20.39 11.33
C ALA A 49 -16.26 -20.01 11.04
N LEU A 50 -15.38 -21.00 10.92
CA LEU A 50 -13.97 -20.81 10.60
C LEU A 50 -13.79 -20.17 9.23
N HIS A 51 -14.52 -20.63 8.21
CA HIS A 51 -14.50 -20.00 6.89
C HIS A 51 -14.95 -18.53 6.97
N ARG A 52 -16.04 -18.20 7.68
CA ARG A 52 -16.47 -16.81 7.83
C ARG A 52 -15.41 -15.95 8.51
N GLN A 53 -14.78 -16.47 9.57
CA GLN A 53 -13.71 -15.77 10.27
C GLN A 53 -12.47 -15.57 9.38
N TRP A 54 -12.12 -16.59 8.58
CA TRP A 54 -11.04 -16.50 7.60
C TRP A 54 -11.30 -15.37 6.60
N MET A 55 -12.46 -15.40 5.92
CA MET A 55 -12.82 -14.38 4.93
C MET A 55 -12.86 -12.97 5.51
N ALA A 56 -13.34 -12.83 6.76
CA ALA A 56 -13.33 -11.54 7.45
C ALA A 56 -11.91 -11.05 7.69
N ALA A 57 -11.03 -11.92 8.23
CA ALA A 57 -9.65 -11.59 8.54
C ALA A 57 -8.82 -11.27 7.28
N THR A 58 -8.99 -12.01 6.18
CA THR A 58 -8.26 -11.75 4.92
C THR A 58 -8.77 -10.48 4.25
N ALA A 59 -10.08 -10.22 4.28
CA ALA A 59 -10.64 -8.95 3.80
C ALA A 59 -10.16 -7.75 4.62
N ASP A 60 -10.09 -7.85 5.95
CA ASP A 60 -9.52 -6.82 6.81
C ASP A 60 -8.05 -6.58 6.49
N ARG A 61 -7.27 -7.65 6.36
CA ARG A 61 -5.84 -7.53 6.03
C ARG A 61 -5.61 -6.91 4.66
N ALA A 62 -6.46 -7.22 3.68
CA ALA A 62 -6.43 -6.59 2.36
C ALA A 62 -6.74 -5.08 2.44
N ARG A 63 -7.74 -4.69 3.23
CA ARG A 63 -8.07 -3.27 3.49
C ARG A 63 -6.91 -2.54 4.16
N GLU A 64 -6.27 -3.15 5.16
CA GLU A 64 -5.10 -2.59 5.84
C GLU A 64 -3.92 -2.39 4.88
N ALA A 65 -3.62 -3.39 4.04
CA ALA A 65 -2.57 -3.30 3.04
C ALA A 65 -2.84 -2.20 2.02
N GLN A 66 -4.09 -2.05 1.55
CA GLN A 66 -4.47 -0.97 0.65
C GLN A 66 -4.37 0.41 1.31
N ALA A 67 -4.78 0.54 2.58
CA ALA A 67 -4.64 1.78 3.32
C ALA A 67 -3.17 2.18 3.51
N ALA A 68 -2.29 1.21 3.78
CA ALA A 68 -0.86 1.43 3.86
C ALA A 68 -0.26 1.85 2.49
N ALA A 69 -0.66 1.20 1.40
CA ALA A 69 -0.25 1.60 0.04
C ALA A 69 -0.62 3.06 -0.27
N ASN A 70 -1.85 3.47 0.08
CA ASN A 70 -2.30 4.85 -0.13
C ASN A 70 -1.49 5.87 0.69
N ARG A 71 -1.11 5.51 1.93
CA ARG A 71 -0.25 6.37 2.77
C ARG A 71 1.16 6.53 2.18
N LEU A 72 1.73 5.45 1.62
CA LEU A 72 3.03 5.51 0.95
C LEU A 72 2.98 6.39 -0.29
N ALA A 73 1.94 6.27 -1.11
CA ALA A 73 1.74 7.13 -2.29
C ALA A 73 1.60 8.61 -1.91
N ALA A 74 0.86 8.92 -0.83
CA ALA A 74 0.75 10.27 -0.31
C ALA A 74 2.11 10.84 0.16
N ALA A 75 2.91 10.02 0.84
CA ALA A 75 4.26 10.39 1.26
C ALA A 75 5.19 10.62 0.06
N ALA A 76 5.15 9.75 -0.95
CA ALA A 76 5.92 9.91 -2.19
C ALA A 76 5.57 11.22 -2.92
N ALA A 77 4.28 11.55 -3.02
CA ALA A 77 3.82 12.81 -3.59
C ALA A 77 4.33 14.03 -2.79
N ALA A 78 4.29 13.97 -1.46
CA ALA A 78 4.81 15.04 -0.61
C ALA A 78 6.32 15.27 -0.79
N LEU A 79 7.10 14.18 -0.93
CA LEU A 79 8.54 14.25 -1.18
C LEU A 79 8.86 14.86 -2.54
N ARG A 80 8.12 14.49 -3.60
CA ARG A 80 8.26 15.10 -4.94
C ARG A 80 7.96 16.59 -4.89
N SER A 81 6.86 16.99 -4.25
CA SER A 81 6.50 18.40 -4.08
C SER A 81 7.56 19.19 -3.30
N ALA A 82 8.12 18.61 -2.22
CA ALA A 82 9.24 19.21 -1.53
C ALA A 82 10.45 19.34 -2.45
N ALA A 83 10.73 18.30 -3.25
CA ALA A 83 11.86 18.30 -4.15
C ALA A 83 11.80 19.41 -5.23
N GLU A 84 10.60 19.65 -5.75
CA GLU A 84 10.33 20.74 -6.69
C GLU A 84 10.49 22.12 -6.05
N ARG A 85 9.94 22.32 -4.84
CA ARG A 85 10.04 23.62 -4.14
C ARG A 85 11.48 24.02 -3.85
N TYR A 86 12.30 23.07 -3.40
CA TYR A 86 13.73 23.33 -3.16
C TYR A 86 14.48 23.63 -4.46
N ALA A 87 14.23 22.87 -5.54
CA ALA A 87 14.86 23.14 -6.82
C ALA A 87 14.49 24.54 -7.37
N ALA A 88 13.23 24.95 -7.22
CA ALA A 88 12.78 26.28 -7.61
C ALA A 88 13.42 27.40 -6.78
N ALA A 89 13.61 27.17 -5.47
CA ALA A 89 14.30 28.10 -4.59
C ALA A 89 15.78 28.26 -4.99
N ASP A 90 16.47 27.15 -5.24
CA ASP A 90 17.87 27.15 -5.69
C ASP A 90 18.02 27.91 -7.02
N GLU A 91 17.13 27.65 -7.99
CA GLU A 91 17.14 28.35 -9.28
C GLU A 91 16.90 29.87 -9.13
N ALA A 92 15.97 30.26 -8.26
CA ALA A 92 15.71 31.68 -7.98
C ALA A 92 16.94 32.38 -7.39
N VAL A 93 17.65 31.72 -6.47
CA VAL A 93 18.88 32.23 -5.86
C VAL A 93 20.01 32.32 -6.88
N SER A 94 20.23 31.28 -7.70
CA SER A 94 21.25 31.30 -8.76
C SER A 94 21.01 32.43 -9.77
N ARG A 95 19.76 32.66 -10.17
CA ARG A 95 19.40 33.77 -11.07
C ARG A 95 19.62 35.14 -10.45
N ARG A 96 19.49 35.28 -9.12
CA ARG A 96 19.77 36.53 -8.42
C ARG A 96 21.27 36.82 -8.41
N PHE A 97 22.09 35.85 -8.02
CA PHE A 97 23.55 36.03 -8.01
C PHE A 97 24.11 36.32 -9.40
N ALA A 98 23.60 35.67 -10.45
CA ALA A 98 24.01 35.94 -11.83
C ALA A 98 23.62 37.34 -12.36
N ARG A 99 22.68 38.04 -11.69
CA ARG A 99 22.31 39.43 -12.02
C ARG A 99 23.07 40.47 -11.19
N GLU A 100 23.65 40.06 -10.07
CA GLU A 100 24.41 40.92 -9.16
C GLU A 100 25.92 40.92 -9.50
N ALA A 101 26.38 40.04 -10.41
CA ALA A 101 27.74 39.94 -10.93
C ALA A 101 27.86 40.55 -12.34
#